data_AF-A0A0C4DLA6-F1
#
_entry.id   AF-A0A0C4DLA6-F1
#
_cell.length_a   1.000
_cell.length_b   1.000
_cell.length_c   1.000
_cell.angle_alpha   90.00
_cell.angle_beta   90.00
_cell.angle_gamma   90.00
#
_symmetry.space_group_name_H-M   'P 1'
#
loop_
_entity.id
_entity.type
_entity.pdbx_description
1 polymer ?
#
loop_
_entity_poly.entity_id
_entity_poly.type
_entity_poly.pdbx_seq_one_letter_code
_entity_poly.pdbx_strand_id
1 'polypeptide(L)'
;MFNWAKQQLANVAGTQEPIYGPSAIKSVAEEAKTTPYTELTRDDLKWKAMESTCVETQSFYLVADNGQLAFCQVIYSNVVGIRTTCQFNTKVFNLDGTKPHLWCSTPLSEHFFSEDMTGFFANDCALELSDEGDCYTIKSMTDERAIVNLKVTRSAPGFHAGKTGNTLFGTDLANPWGSMRHAFWPRCEVEGTITTADGPIDMKGLGLFIHALQGMKPHHAAASWNFASFHGKSHSAVLMEYTTPPSYGCTTVSVGAIARNGDIVVAGCSCHAEHVTTKGDSENDWKEPAKVKLTWSGVGKDNKPVEALIEGDYEDRLDRIDVMAEVPGFVKKIVGAAVGTKPYIYQYMPRKTPLSLKLKVGDEPEITETGAVFSEATFITDSEPVAEN
;
A
#
# COMPACT_ATOMS: atom_id res chain seq x y z
N MET A 1 -7.95 31.62 -8.09
CA MET A 1 -8.34 32.32 -6.84
C MET A 1 -9.62 31.78 -6.19
N PHE A 2 -10.69 31.47 -6.95
CA PHE A 2 -11.93 30.89 -6.38
C PHE A 2 -11.85 29.42 -5.92
N ASN A 3 -10.93 28.62 -6.48
CA ASN A 3 -10.84 27.18 -6.16
C ASN A 3 -10.20 26.89 -4.80
N TRP A 4 -9.27 27.73 -4.33
CA TRP A 4 -8.68 27.62 -2.99
C TRP A 4 -9.72 27.84 -1.87
N ALA A 5 -10.62 28.82 -2.04
CA ALA A 5 -11.70 29.06 -1.09
C ALA A 5 -12.73 27.91 -1.09
N LYS A 6 -13.02 27.32 -2.25
CA LYS A 6 -13.87 26.12 -2.36
C LYS A 6 -13.23 24.89 -1.71
N GLN A 7 -11.92 24.73 -1.85
CA GLN A 7 -11.16 23.66 -1.19
C GLN A 7 -11.16 23.83 0.34
N GLN A 8 -10.95 25.05 0.85
CA GLN A 8 -11.05 25.35 2.28
C GLN A 8 -12.47 25.06 2.81
N LEU A 9 -13.51 25.43 2.05
CA LEU A 9 -14.90 25.11 2.40
C LEU A 9 -15.18 23.60 2.38
N ALA A 10 -14.74 22.85 1.37
CA ALA A 10 -14.88 21.39 1.33
C ALA A 10 -14.10 20.70 2.46
N ASN A 11 -12.90 21.21 2.77
CA ASN A 11 -12.08 20.72 3.86
C ASN A 11 -12.69 20.91 5.24
N VAL A 12 -13.52 21.93 5.42
CA VAL A 12 -14.18 22.29 6.69
C VAL A 12 -15.60 21.71 6.78
N ALA A 13 -16.32 21.58 5.65
CA ALA A 13 -17.73 21.21 5.62
C ALA A 13 -18.01 19.72 5.31
N GLY A 14 -17.00 18.93 4.91
CA GLY A 14 -17.20 17.53 4.50
C GLY A 14 -17.98 17.36 3.20
N THR A 15 -18.11 18.43 2.40
CA THR A 15 -18.81 18.40 1.11
C THR A 15 -17.93 17.79 0.02
N GLN A 16 -18.54 17.24 -1.06
CA GLN A 16 -17.82 16.80 -2.25
C GLN A 16 -16.79 17.84 -2.71
N GLU A 17 -15.57 17.39 -3.01
CA GLU A 17 -14.54 18.27 -3.57
C GLU A 17 -15.00 18.85 -4.91
N PRO A 18 -14.59 20.09 -5.24
CA PRO A 18 -14.78 20.63 -6.59
C PRO A 18 -14.19 19.72 -7.66
N ILE A 19 -14.86 19.64 -8.81
CA ILE A 19 -14.28 19.00 -9.99
C ILE A 19 -13.21 19.92 -10.59
N TYR A 20 -11.94 19.58 -10.40
CA TYR A 20 -10.80 20.31 -10.96
C TYR A 20 -10.36 19.75 -12.32
N GLY A 21 -10.57 18.45 -12.53
CA GLY A 21 -10.24 17.72 -13.76
C GLY A 21 -8.82 17.15 -13.78
N PRO A 22 -8.46 16.38 -14.82
CA PRO A 22 -7.20 15.62 -14.88
C PRO A 22 -5.94 16.50 -14.97
N SER A 23 -6.09 17.80 -15.25
CA SER A 23 -4.98 18.76 -15.21
C SER A 23 -4.53 19.12 -13.79
N ALA A 24 -5.36 18.86 -12.78
CA ALA A 24 -5.07 19.14 -11.37
C ALA A 24 -4.35 17.99 -10.65
N ILE A 25 -3.85 17.01 -11.40
CA ILE A 25 -3.01 15.93 -10.92
C ILE A 25 -1.81 15.77 -11.87
N LYS A 26 -0.63 15.57 -11.30
CA LYS A 26 0.55 15.11 -12.03
C LYS A 26 0.95 13.77 -11.46
N SER A 27 0.57 12.70 -12.16
CA SER A 27 0.98 11.33 -11.83
C SER A 27 2.50 11.19 -11.87
N VAL A 28 3.06 10.40 -10.95
CA VAL A 28 4.47 9.96 -11.01
C VAL A 28 4.81 9.27 -12.34
N ALA A 29 3.81 8.74 -13.05
CA ALA A 29 3.97 8.17 -14.39
C ALA A 29 4.54 9.16 -15.42
N GLU A 30 4.35 10.47 -15.23
CA GLU A 30 4.96 11.48 -16.09
C GLU A 30 6.49 11.52 -15.94
N GLU A 31 7.01 11.29 -14.74
CA GLU A 31 8.45 11.13 -14.52
C GLU A 31 8.94 9.77 -15.06
N ALA A 32 8.11 8.73 -14.91
CA ALA A 32 8.42 7.37 -15.36
C ALA A 32 8.62 7.24 -16.87
N LYS A 33 8.09 8.17 -17.68
CA LYS A 33 8.35 8.24 -19.14
C LYS A 33 9.83 8.36 -19.48
N THR A 34 10.62 9.03 -18.62
CA THR A 34 12.07 9.22 -18.82
C THR A 34 12.91 8.47 -17.79
N THR A 35 12.39 8.29 -16.58
CA THR A 35 13.09 7.60 -15.48
C THR A 35 12.12 6.60 -14.88
N PRO A 36 12.04 5.36 -15.42
CA PRO A 36 11.01 4.40 -15.01
C PRO A 36 10.91 4.24 -13.50
N TYR A 37 12.06 4.13 -12.83
CA TYR A 37 12.19 4.09 -11.39
C TYR A 37 13.55 4.63 -10.93
N THR A 38 13.66 4.86 -9.63
CA THR A 38 14.92 5.17 -8.95
C THR A 38 15.13 4.14 -7.83
N GLU A 39 16.34 3.59 -7.72
CA GLU A 39 16.70 2.71 -6.61
C GLU A 39 16.82 3.51 -5.31
N LEU A 40 16.26 2.99 -4.22
CA LEU A 40 16.24 3.69 -2.94
C LEU A 40 17.62 3.75 -2.32
N THR A 41 17.92 4.89 -1.73
CA THR A 41 18.97 5.09 -0.76
C THR A 41 18.38 5.11 0.66
N ARG A 42 19.25 5.11 1.68
CA ARG A 42 18.83 5.29 3.09
C ARG A 42 18.07 6.61 3.30
N ASP A 43 18.41 7.66 2.57
CA ASP A 43 17.72 8.96 2.65
C ASP A 43 16.27 8.91 2.15
N ASP A 44 15.96 7.99 1.24
CA ASP A 44 14.61 7.81 0.68
C ASP A 44 13.65 7.12 1.65
N LEU A 45 14.19 6.57 2.74
CA LEU A 45 13.49 5.85 3.83
C LEU A 45 13.26 6.72 5.07
N LYS A 46 13.65 7.99 5.02
CA LYS A 46 13.41 8.95 6.10
C LYS A 46 11.94 9.29 6.20
N TRP A 47 11.41 9.22 7.42
CA TRP A 47 10.11 9.75 7.77
C TRP A 47 10.05 11.25 7.44
N LYS A 48 8.96 11.67 6.79
CA LYS A 48 8.70 13.09 6.54
C LYS A 48 8.03 13.76 7.74
N ALA A 49 7.21 13.03 8.47
CA ALA A 49 6.51 13.47 9.67
C ALA A 49 5.90 14.87 9.50
N MET A 50 5.10 15.04 8.44
CA MET A 50 4.63 16.36 8.04
C MET A 50 3.83 17.05 9.15
N GLU A 51 4.04 18.36 9.30
CA GLU A 51 3.24 19.19 10.20
C GLU A 51 1.85 19.53 9.64
N SER A 52 1.63 19.27 8.35
CA SER A 52 0.33 19.41 7.67
C SER A 52 -0.48 18.11 7.68
N THR A 53 -1.69 18.13 7.12
CA THR A 53 -2.51 16.91 6.98
C THR A 53 -1.74 15.82 6.26
N CYS A 54 -1.50 14.68 6.91
CA CYS A 54 -0.88 13.53 6.27
C CYS A 54 -1.27 12.20 6.93
N VAL A 55 -1.05 11.14 6.15
CA VAL A 55 -0.91 9.77 6.65
C VAL A 55 0.40 9.25 6.08
N GLU A 56 1.35 8.94 6.95
CA GLU A 56 2.62 8.33 6.61
C GLU A 56 2.69 6.96 7.26
N THR A 57 3.07 5.94 6.50
CA THR A 57 3.11 4.56 6.98
C THR A 57 4.39 3.86 6.59
N GLN A 58 4.81 2.94 7.44
CA GLN A 58 5.75 1.89 7.11
C GLN A 58 5.05 0.55 7.35
N SER A 59 4.79 -0.16 6.27
CA SER A 59 3.98 -1.38 6.21
C SER A 59 4.80 -2.57 5.77
N PHE A 60 4.58 -3.71 6.42
CA PHE A 60 5.25 -4.97 6.16
C PHE A 60 4.22 -6.05 5.91
N TYR A 61 4.20 -6.60 4.71
CA TYR A 61 3.39 -7.77 4.34
C TYR A 61 4.30 -8.99 4.35
N LEU A 62 3.95 -10.01 5.12
CA LEU A 62 4.86 -11.11 5.49
C LEU A 62 4.22 -12.46 5.17
N VAL A 63 4.97 -13.32 4.49
CA VAL A 63 4.59 -14.70 4.19
C VAL A 63 5.67 -15.63 4.71
N ALA A 64 5.38 -16.37 5.78
CA ALA A 64 6.30 -17.31 6.37
C ALA A 64 6.42 -18.61 5.55
N ASP A 65 7.52 -19.32 5.70
CA ASP A 65 7.82 -20.61 5.05
C ASP A 65 6.79 -21.69 5.40
N ASN A 66 6.17 -21.59 6.59
CA ASN A 66 5.09 -22.46 7.03
C ASN A 66 3.72 -22.11 6.41
N GLY A 67 3.66 -21.09 5.54
CA GLY A 67 2.46 -20.61 4.87
C GLY A 67 1.65 -19.58 5.65
N GLN A 68 2.08 -19.17 6.85
CA GLN A 68 1.42 -18.13 7.63
C GLN A 68 1.54 -16.77 6.95
N LEU A 69 0.42 -16.06 6.85
CA LEU A 69 0.37 -14.66 6.40
C LEU A 69 0.24 -13.73 7.61
N ALA A 70 1.04 -12.68 7.63
CA ALA A 70 0.95 -11.62 8.65
C ALA A 70 1.19 -10.24 8.05
N PHE A 71 0.79 -9.22 8.81
CA PHE A 71 0.98 -7.81 8.48
C PHE A 71 1.38 -7.04 9.73
N CYS A 72 2.37 -6.16 9.61
CA CYS A 72 2.74 -5.20 10.63
C CYS A 72 2.81 -3.80 10.02
N GLN A 73 2.37 -2.77 10.75
CA GLN A 73 2.42 -1.41 10.25
C GLN A 73 2.56 -0.40 11.38
N VAL A 74 3.43 0.58 11.18
CA VAL A 74 3.41 1.85 11.92
C VAL A 74 2.69 2.89 11.08
N ILE A 75 1.76 3.62 11.70
CA ILE A 75 1.09 4.78 11.11
C ILE A 75 1.50 6.01 11.90
N TYR A 76 1.96 7.04 11.21
CA TYR A 76 2.01 8.42 11.69
C TYR A 76 0.93 9.21 10.94
N SER A 77 -0.02 9.80 11.65
CA SER A 77 -1.05 10.63 11.05
C SER A 77 -1.10 11.99 11.69
N ASN A 78 -1.11 13.04 10.87
CA ASN A 78 -1.37 14.39 11.30
C ASN A 78 -2.72 14.83 10.73
N VAL A 79 -3.67 15.11 11.63
CA VAL A 79 -5.03 15.52 11.28
C VAL A 79 -5.09 17.04 11.29
N VAL A 80 -5.04 17.64 10.08
CA VAL A 80 -5.23 19.08 9.85
C VAL A 80 -4.19 19.97 10.55
N GLY A 81 -3.01 19.44 10.89
CA GLY A 81 -1.97 20.18 11.62
C GLY A 81 -2.29 20.42 13.09
N ILE A 82 -3.38 19.82 13.61
CA ILE A 82 -3.88 20.08 14.96
C ILE A 82 -3.56 18.92 15.89
N ARG A 83 -3.59 17.68 15.38
CA ARG A 83 -3.40 16.48 16.19
C ARG A 83 -2.62 15.43 15.44
N THR A 84 -1.49 15.07 16.00
CA THR A 84 -0.74 13.88 15.61
C THR A 84 -1.25 12.67 16.38
N THR A 85 -1.47 11.57 15.66
CA THR A 85 -1.76 10.25 16.23
C THR A 85 -0.88 9.21 15.56
N CYS A 86 -0.33 8.31 16.37
CA CYS A 86 0.44 7.19 15.87
C CYS A 86 -0.24 5.87 16.27
N GLN A 87 -0.13 4.85 15.43
CA GLN A 87 -0.66 3.51 15.70
C GLN A 87 0.34 2.43 15.28
N PHE A 88 0.34 1.32 16.01
CA PHE A 88 0.97 0.08 15.58
C PHE A 88 -0.11 -0.97 15.32
N ASN A 89 -0.13 -1.48 14.10
CA ASN A 89 -1.08 -2.50 13.66
C ASN A 89 -0.35 -3.82 13.48
N THR A 90 -0.96 -4.91 13.95
CA THR A 90 -0.53 -6.28 13.66
C THR A 90 -1.73 -7.12 13.27
N LYS A 91 -1.61 -7.84 12.16
CA LYS A 91 -2.58 -8.85 11.73
C LYS A 91 -1.90 -10.19 11.57
N VAL A 92 -2.43 -11.22 12.20
CA VAL A 92 -2.12 -12.62 11.89
C VAL A 92 -3.36 -13.25 11.29
N PHE A 93 -3.27 -13.61 10.02
CA PHE A 93 -4.41 -14.15 9.30
C PHE A 93 -4.65 -15.59 9.74
N ASN A 94 -5.83 -15.87 10.28
CA ASN A 94 -6.32 -17.24 10.31
C ASN A 94 -6.68 -17.65 8.89
N LEU A 95 -5.90 -18.55 8.31
CA LEU A 95 -6.10 -18.92 6.92
C LEU A 95 -6.98 -20.17 6.75
N ASP A 96 -7.12 -21.04 7.74
CA ASP A 96 -7.97 -22.23 7.60
C ASP A 96 -9.48 -21.96 7.78
N GLY A 97 -9.84 -20.74 8.19
CA GLY A 97 -11.22 -20.31 8.41
C GLY A 97 -11.82 -20.83 9.72
N THR A 98 -11.02 -21.48 10.58
CA THR A 98 -11.52 -22.09 11.83
C THR A 98 -11.67 -21.11 12.98
N LYS A 99 -10.92 -19.99 12.96
CA LYS A 99 -11.05 -18.87 13.90
C LYS A 99 -10.99 -17.53 13.19
N PRO A 100 -11.47 -16.43 13.82
CA PRO A 100 -11.24 -15.08 13.31
C PRO A 100 -9.75 -14.78 13.15
N HIS A 101 -9.43 -13.85 12.27
CA HIS A 101 -8.08 -13.28 12.21
C HIS A 101 -7.75 -12.58 13.53
N LEU A 102 -6.49 -12.65 13.94
CA LEU A 102 -5.99 -11.82 15.05
C LEU A 102 -5.68 -10.44 14.49
N TRP A 103 -6.40 -9.42 14.95
CA TRP A 103 -6.22 -8.02 14.59
C TRP A 103 -5.97 -7.18 15.84
N CYS A 104 -4.81 -6.53 15.88
CA CYS A 104 -4.39 -5.61 16.92
C CYS A 104 -4.12 -4.25 16.27
N SER A 105 -4.83 -3.21 16.69
CA SER A 105 -4.64 -1.82 16.24
C SER A 105 -4.48 -0.96 17.48
N THR A 106 -3.23 -0.71 17.88
CA THR A 106 -2.92 -0.07 19.16
C THR A 106 -2.43 1.36 18.97
N PRO A 107 -3.11 2.37 19.58
CA PRO A 107 -2.59 3.73 19.63
C PRO A 107 -1.26 3.81 20.39
N LEU A 108 -0.31 4.56 19.83
CA LEU A 108 1.02 4.75 20.41
C LEU A 108 1.10 6.06 21.20
N SER A 109 1.93 6.07 22.24
CA SER A 109 2.21 7.24 23.09
C SER A 109 3.71 7.51 23.16
N GLU A 110 4.09 8.76 23.47
CA GLU A 110 5.50 9.20 23.58
C GLU A 110 6.33 8.87 22.33
N HIS A 111 5.76 9.07 21.14
CA HIS A 111 6.45 8.78 19.90
C HIS A 111 7.58 9.78 19.63
N PHE A 112 8.67 9.31 19.03
CA PHE A 112 9.76 10.12 18.52
C PHE A 112 10.43 9.41 17.34
N PHE A 113 11.25 10.16 16.60
CA PHE A 113 12.05 9.64 15.49
C PHE A 113 13.53 9.63 15.87
N SER A 114 14.33 8.75 15.26
CA SER A 114 15.79 8.88 15.33
C SER A 114 16.25 10.24 14.80
N GLU A 115 17.45 10.69 15.18
CA GLU A 115 18.00 11.98 14.73
C GLU A 115 18.06 12.09 13.20
N ASP A 116 18.35 10.98 12.52
CA ASP A 116 18.37 10.92 11.07
C ASP A 116 17.02 10.64 10.41
N MET A 117 15.93 10.60 11.19
CA MET A 117 14.56 10.35 10.75
C MET A 117 14.31 8.99 10.08
N THR A 118 15.21 8.00 10.24
CA THR A 118 15.03 6.67 9.63
C THR A 118 14.36 5.65 10.55
N GLY A 119 14.40 5.87 11.87
CA GLY A 119 13.75 5.05 12.89
C GLY A 119 12.55 5.75 13.51
N PHE A 120 11.59 4.94 13.95
CA PHE A 120 10.40 5.36 14.70
C PHE A 120 10.36 4.62 16.04
N PHE A 121 10.07 5.35 17.11
CA PHE A 121 10.02 4.81 18.47
C PHE A 121 8.79 5.35 19.20
N ALA A 122 8.26 4.56 20.13
CA ALA A 122 7.21 4.91 21.06
C ALA A 122 7.29 4.00 22.29
N ASN A 123 6.46 4.24 23.30
CA ASN A 123 6.33 3.28 24.40
C ASN A 123 5.96 1.89 23.86
N ASP A 124 6.74 0.88 24.24
CA ASP A 124 6.59 -0.52 23.85
C ASP A 124 6.61 -0.80 22.34
N CYS A 125 7.10 0.12 21.51
CA CYS A 125 7.20 -0.04 20.06
C CYS A 125 8.48 0.60 19.50
N ALA A 126 9.23 -0.15 18.68
CA ALA A 126 10.40 0.33 17.96
C ALA A 126 10.42 -0.25 16.54
N LEU A 127 10.65 0.63 15.56
CA LEU A 127 10.90 0.30 14.17
C LEU A 127 12.19 0.99 13.74
N GLU A 128 13.25 0.21 13.59
CA GLU A 128 14.62 0.74 13.45
C GLU A 128 15.21 0.26 12.13
N LEU A 129 15.74 1.18 11.33
CA LEU A 129 16.51 0.87 10.13
C LEU A 129 18.00 0.72 10.49
N SER A 130 18.68 -0.28 9.93
CA SER A 130 20.12 -0.47 10.06
C SER A 130 20.92 0.74 9.56
N ASP A 131 22.15 0.87 10.04
CA ASP A 131 23.08 1.91 9.57
C ASP A 131 23.36 1.76 8.06
N GLU A 132 23.40 0.53 7.56
CA GLU A 132 23.55 0.18 6.15
C GLU A 132 22.29 0.48 5.30
N GLY A 133 21.13 0.68 5.93
CA GLY A 133 19.87 0.99 5.24
C GLY A 133 19.25 -0.19 4.50
N ASP A 134 19.49 -1.42 4.96
CA ASP A 134 19.08 -2.66 4.30
C ASP A 134 18.25 -3.61 5.18
N CYS A 135 18.10 -3.30 6.46
CA CYS A 135 17.40 -4.14 7.42
C CYS A 135 16.56 -3.31 8.39
N TYR A 136 15.28 -3.66 8.54
CA TYR A 136 14.45 -3.17 9.62
C TYR A 136 14.38 -4.18 10.77
N THR A 137 14.45 -3.72 12.02
CA THR A 137 13.98 -4.48 13.18
C THR A 137 12.69 -3.90 13.70
N ILE A 138 11.70 -4.76 13.94
CA ILE A 138 10.36 -4.41 14.43
C ILE A 138 10.18 -5.07 15.79
N LYS A 139 10.02 -4.27 16.84
CA LYS A 139 9.74 -4.75 18.20
C LYS A 139 8.47 -4.08 18.69
N SER A 140 7.49 -4.87 19.12
CA SER A 140 6.28 -4.33 19.72
C SER A 140 5.77 -5.23 20.84
N MET A 141 5.47 -4.62 21.97
CA MET A 141 4.74 -5.21 23.10
C MET A 141 3.46 -4.42 23.37
N THR A 142 2.99 -3.63 22.40
CA THR A 142 1.84 -2.73 22.57
C THR A 142 0.51 -3.46 22.78
N ASP A 143 0.43 -4.74 22.40
CA ASP A 143 -0.73 -5.60 22.64
C ASP A 143 -0.26 -7.00 23.02
N GLU A 144 -0.63 -7.47 24.22
CA GLU A 144 -0.23 -8.79 24.74
C GLU A 144 -0.74 -9.96 23.89
N ARG A 145 -1.76 -9.73 23.06
CA ARG A 145 -2.29 -10.73 22.13
C ARG A 145 -1.35 -10.98 20.94
N ALA A 146 -0.45 -10.03 20.64
CA ALA A 146 0.49 -10.08 19.52
C ALA A 146 1.80 -9.35 19.85
N ILE A 147 2.74 -10.06 20.49
CA ILE A 147 4.09 -9.53 20.74
C ILE A 147 4.95 -9.76 19.49
N VAL A 148 5.45 -8.67 18.90
CA VAL A 148 6.20 -8.70 17.63
C VAL A 148 7.69 -8.56 17.90
N ASN A 149 8.50 -9.45 17.35
CA ASN A 149 9.95 -9.33 17.30
C ASN A 149 10.45 -9.87 15.96
N LEU A 150 10.62 -8.97 14.99
CA LEU A 150 10.94 -9.32 13.61
C LEU A 150 12.18 -8.59 13.12
N LYS A 151 12.89 -9.24 12.21
CA LYS A 151 13.94 -8.65 11.39
C LYS A 151 13.56 -8.84 9.92
N VAL A 152 13.59 -7.75 9.14
CA VAL A 152 13.23 -7.74 7.72
C VAL A 152 14.39 -7.16 6.94
N THR A 153 15.10 -8.01 6.19
CA THR A 153 16.30 -7.61 5.41
C THR A 153 15.95 -7.62 3.93
N ARG A 154 16.20 -6.53 3.20
CA ARG A 154 15.93 -6.50 1.76
C ARG A 154 16.85 -7.48 1.04
N SER A 155 16.28 -8.32 0.17
CA SER A 155 17.05 -9.22 -0.70
C SER A 155 17.17 -8.69 -2.12
N ALA A 156 16.40 -7.66 -2.49
CA ALA A 156 16.52 -6.91 -3.74
C ALA A 156 16.74 -5.41 -3.48
N PRO A 157 17.23 -4.63 -4.46
CA PRO A 157 17.19 -3.17 -4.38
C PRO A 157 15.76 -2.68 -4.12
N GLY A 158 15.63 -1.67 -3.25
CA GLY A 158 14.37 -0.96 -3.09
C GLY A 158 14.15 0.01 -4.24
N PHE A 159 12.91 0.43 -4.50
CA PHE A 159 12.62 1.44 -5.52
C PHE A 159 11.47 2.38 -5.15
N HIS A 160 11.42 3.52 -5.82
CA HIS A 160 10.18 4.25 -6.10
C HIS A 160 10.05 4.50 -7.61
N ALA A 161 8.84 4.66 -8.13
CA ALA A 161 8.65 5.04 -9.53
C ALA A 161 9.15 6.47 -9.81
N GLY A 162 9.51 6.75 -11.06
CA GLY A 162 9.93 8.10 -11.43
C GLY A 162 11.24 8.54 -10.77
N LYS A 163 11.49 9.85 -10.82
CA LYS A 163 12.67 10.50 -10.22
C LYS A 163 12.46 10.82 -8.75
N THR A 164 11.21 11.09 -8.34
CA THR A 164 10.89 11.56 -6.97
C THR A 164 9.98 10.62 -6.20
N GLY A 165 9.29 9.72 -6.91
CA GLY A 165 8.25 8.87 -6.33
C GLY A 165 6.93 9.59 -6.08
N ASN A 166 6.80 10.88 -6.43
CA ASN A 166 5.64 11.68 -6.08
C ASN A 166 4.63 11.80 -7.22
N THR A 167 3.36 11.56 -6.87
CA THR A 167 2.21 12.14 -7.56
C THR A 167 1.81 13.42 -6.85
N LEU A 168 1.55 14.49 -7.61
CA LEU A 168 1.20 15.80 -7.07
C LEU A 168 -0.27 16.14 -7.38
N PHE A 169 -0.93 16.81 -6.43
CA PHE A 169 -2.32 17.25 -6.53
C PHE A 169 -2.39 18.77 -6.37
N GLY A 170 -3.04 19.45 -7.32
CA GLY A 170 -3.16 20.90 -7.33
C GLY A 170 -3.37 21.49 -8.71
N THR A 171 -4.10 22.60 -8.80
CA THR A 171 -4.13 23.42 -10.02
C THR A 171 -2.85 24.23 -10.24
N ASP A 172 -2.02 24.35 -9.21
CA ASP A 172 -0.65 24.87 -9.29
C ASP A 172 0.31 23.76 -8.85
N LEU A 173 0.90 23.06 -9.81
CA LEU A 173 1.79 21.93 -9.55
C LEU A 173 3.17 22.36 -9.02
N ALA A 174 3.50 23.65 -9.06
CA ALA A 174 4.70 24.18 -8.40
C ALA A 174 4.47 24.36 -6.89
N ASN A 175 3.22 24.52 -6.47
CA ASN A 175 2.80 24.62 -5.07
C ASN A 175 1.62 23.67 -4.82
N PRO A 176 1.82 22.35 -4.94
CA PRO A 176 0.73 21.38 -4.83
C PRO A 176 0.14 21.42 -3.42
N TRP A 177 -1.17 21.23 -3.31
CA TRP A 177 -1.85 21.17 -2.01
C TRP A 177 -1.79 19.78 -1.38
N GLY A 178 -1.36 18.77 -2.14
CA GLY A 178 -1.25 17.40 -1.69
C GLY A 178 -0.29 16.60 -2.57
N SER A 179 0.22 15.52 -2.00
CA SER A 179 1.11 14.60 -2.70
C SER A 179 0.90 13.17 -2.23
N MET A 180 1.29 12.22 -3.06
CA MET A 180 1.37 10.80 -2.71
C MET A 180 2.71 10.24 -3.14
N ARG A 181 3.33 9.45 -2.26
CA ARG A 181 4.58 8.75 -2.54
C ARG A 181 4.53 7.33 -2.01
N HIS A 182 5.07 6.40 -2.79
CA HIS A 182 5.29 5.02 -2.37
C HIS A 182 6.72 4.61 -2.71
N ALA A 183 7.42 4.09 -1.69
CA ALA A 183 8.73 3.46 -1.83
C ALA A 183 8.64 2.02 -1.32
N PHE A 184 9.32 1.10 -2.00
CA PHE A 184 9.14 -0.33 -1.80
C PHE A 184 10.47 -1.04 -1.59
N TRP A 185 10.50 -2.05 -0.73
CA TRP A 185 11.43 -3.17 -0.88
C TRP A 185 10.63 -4.37 -1.39
N PRO A 186 10.70 -4.68 -2.70
CA PRO A 186 9.80 -5.64 -3.35
C PRO A 186 10.04 -7.09 -2.92
N ARG A 187 11.21 -7.38 -2.35
CA ARG A 187 11.57 -8.69 -1.83
C ARG A 187 12.47 -8.54 -0.61
N CYS A 188 12.05 -9.12 0.50
CA CYS A 188 12.76 -9.17 1.76
C CYS A 188 12.83 -10.60 2.28
N GLU A 189 13.89 -10.90 3.03
CA GLU A 189 13.95 -12.03 3.94
C GLU A 189 13.46 -11.59 5.32
N VAL A 190 12.63 -12.42 5.93
CA VAL A 190 12.01 -12.17 7.23
C VAL A 190 12.51 -13.22 8.22
N GLU A 191 12.84 -12.79 9.43
CA GLU A 191 13.20 -13.65 10.56
C GLU A 191 12.51 -13.15 11.83
N GLY A 192 12.34 -14.04 12.81
CA GLY A 192 11.78 -13.72 14.12
C GLY A 192 10.37 -14.27 14.32
N THR A 193 9.64 -13.69 15.27
CA THR A 193 8.38 -14.27 15.74
C THR A 193 7.30 -13.23 15.98
N ILE A 194 6.05 -13.64 15.78
CA ILE A 194 4.88 -12.99 16.38
C ILE A 194 4.34 -13.96 17.45
N THR A 195 4.41 -13.57 18.71
CA THR A 195 3.92 -14.39 19.83
C THR A 195 2.47 -14.07 20.12
N THR A 196 1.64 -15.09 20.07
CA THR A 196 0.20 -15.04 20.34
C THR A 196 -0.14 -15.87 21.58
N ALA A 197 -1.41 -15.86 21.99
CA ALA A 197 -1.89 -16.73 23.07
C ALA A 197 -1.68 -18.24 22.79
N ASP A 198 -1.64 -18.65 21.52
CA ASP A 198 -1.40 -20.04 21.11
C ASP A 198 0.10 -20.39 21.09
N GLY A 199 0.98 -19.40 21.28
CA GLY A 199 2.43 -19.54 21.26
C GLY A 199 3.12 -18.67 20.18
N PRO A 200 4.45 -18.79 20.08
CA PRO A 200 5.24 -18.08 19.08
C PRO A 200 5.00 -18.66 17.68
N ILE A 201 4.68 -17.79 16.75
CA ILE A 201 4.62 -18.09 15.32
C ILE A 201 5.98 -17.72 14.74
N ASP A 202 6.69 -18.72 14.19
CA ASP A 202 7.91 -18.48 13.41
C ASP A 202 7.54 -17.80 12.08
N MET A 203 8.05 -16.58 11.90
CA MET A 203 7.80 -15.75 10.73
C MET A 203 8.93 -15.81 9.72
N LYS A 204 9.88 -16.76 9.85
CA LYS A 204 10.89 -17.00 8.82
C LYS A 204 10.23 -17.16 7.46
N GLY A 205 10.62 -16.35 6.48
CA GLY A 205 10.09 -16.40 5.12
C GLY A 205 10.37 -15.15 4.31
N LEU A 206 9.41 -14.74 3.49
CA LEU A 206 9.52 -13.61 2.57
C LEU A 206 8.62 -12.45 2.99
N GLY A 207 9.00 -11.24 2.59
CA GLY A 207 8.17 -10.07 2.82
C GLY A 207 8.31 -8.98 1.77
N LEU A 208 7.38 -8.04 1.86
CA LEU A 208 7.34 -6.79 1.12
C LEU A 208 7.28 -5.65 2.14
N PHE A 209 8.14 -4.65 1.98
CA PHE A 209 8.07 -3.41 2.74
C PHE A 209 7.59 -2.26 1.85
N ILE A 210 6.74 -1.40 2.41
CA ILE A 210 6.21 -0.20 1.76
C ILE A 210 6.32 0.98 2.73
N HIS A 211 7.00 2.04 2.29
CA HIS A 211 6.94 3.36 2.94
C HIS A 211 6.03 4.26 2.10
N ALA A 212 4.84 4.55 2.61
CA ALA A 212 3.86 5.38 1.93
C ALA A 212 3.72 6.73 2.64
N LEU A 213 3.59 7.80 1.86
CA LEU A 213 3.23 9.13 2.36
C LEU A 213 2.09 9.67 1.52
N GLN A 214 0.97 9.93 2.18
CA GLN A 214 -0.15 10.65 1.62
C GLN A 214 -0.28 12.00 2.33
N GLY A 215 0.16 13.07 1.67
CA GLY A 215 0.12 14.45 2.16
C GLY A 215 -1.23 15.14 1.98
N MET A 216 -2.33 14.39 2.09
CA MET A 216 -3.71 14.89 2.00
C MET A 216 -4.71 13.91 2.61
N LYS A 217 -6.00 14.25 2.64
CA LYS A 217 -7.06 13.36 3.16
C LYS A 217 -7.27 12.14 2.24
N PRO A 218 -7.42 10.92 2.77
CA PRO A 218 -7.52 9.70 1.95
C PRO A 218 -8.62 9.72 0.87
N HIS A 219 -9.83 10.13 1.23
CA HIS A 219 -10.98 10.20 0.31
C HIS A 219 -10.87 11.30 -0.74
N HIS A 220 -9.92 12.23 -0.61
CA HIS A 220 -9.60 13.18 -1.67
C HIS A 220 -8.51 12.63 -2.60
N ALA A 221 -7.67 11.72 -2.12
CA ALA A 221 -6.54 11.18 -2.86
C ALA A 221 -6.97 10.08 -3.84
N ALA A 222 -7.86 9.19 -3.39
CA ALA A 222 -8.26 8.01 -4.16
C ALA A 222 -9.73 7.65 -3.90
N ALA A 223 -10.40 7.19 -4.95
CA ALA A 223 -11.73 6.59 -4.93
C ALA A 223 -11.65 5.06 -4.80
N SER A 224 -10.64 4.43 -5.39
CA SER A 224 -10.40 2.99 -5.28
C SER A 224 -8.92 2.66 -5.39
N TRP A 225 -8.54 1.48 -4.88
CA TRP A 225 -7.19 0.92 -4.97
C TRP A 225 -7.21 -0.55 -5.35
N ASN A 226 -6.15 -0.96 -6.05
CA ASN A 226 -5.75 -2.33 -6.27
C ASN A 226 -4.33 -2.50 -5.74
N PHE A 227 -4.13 -3.52 -4.92
CA PHE A 227 -2.81 -3.90 -4.43
C PHE A 227 -2.59 -5.39 -4.60
N ALA A 228 -1.39 -5.78 -4.99
CA ALA A 228 -0.96 -7.17 -4.99
C ALA A 228 0.51 -7.29 -4.58
N SER A 229 0.80 -8.30 -3.76
CA SER A 229 2.13 -8.81 -3.47
C SER A 229 2.22 -10.27 -3.87
N PHE A 230 3.24 -10.61 -4.65
CA PHE A 230 3.57 -11.98 -5.03
C PHE A 230 4.92 -12.39 -4.45
N HIS A 231 4.99 -13.58 -3.86
CA HIS A 231 6.23 -14.20 -3.42
C HIS A 231 6.31 -15.63 -3.95
N GLY A 232 7.12 -15.81 -4.99
CA GLY A 232 7.60 -17.09 -5.49
C GLY A 232 8.96 -17.45 -4.90
N LYS A 233 9.45 -18.63 -5.29
CA LYS A 233 10.77 -19.16 -4.90
C LYS A 233 11.92 -18.23 -5.30
N SER A 234 11.84 -17.62 -6.47
CA SER A 234 12.89 -16.83 -7.12
C SER A 234 12.48 -15.38 -7.39
N HIS A 235 11.21 -15.13 -7.73
CA HIS A 235 10.72 -13.78 -8.00
C HIS A 235 9.70 -13.32 -6.95
N SER A 236 9.66 -12.00 -6.79
CA SER A 236 8.56 -11.29 -6.15
C SER A 236 8.03 -10.21 -7.07
N ALA A 237 6.74 -9.90 -6.93
CA ALA A 237 6.13 -8.81 -7.66
C ALA A 237 5.28 -7.97 -6.72
N VAL A 238 5.23 -6.67 -6.99
CA VAL A 238 4.33 -5.73 -6.33
C VAL A 238 3.58 -4.94 -7.38
N LEU A 239 2.29 -4.70 -7.14
CA LEU A 239 1.46 -3.78 -7.90
C LEU A 239 0.66 -2.96 -6.91
N MET A 240 0.68 -1.64 -7.09
CA MET A 240 -0.16 -0.70 -6.39
C MET A 240 -0.73 0.28 -7.41
N GLU A 241 -2.04 0.26 -7.58
CA GLU A 241 -2.77 1.10 -8.51
C GLU A 241 -3.94 1.75 -7.79
N TYR A 242 -4.16 3.04 -8.03
CA TYR A 242 -5.32 3.72 -7.51
C TYR A 242 -5.95 4.60 -8.58
N THR A 243 -7.26 4.79 -8.45
CA THR A 243 -8.02 5.72 -9.27
C THR A 243 -8.44 6.88 -8.39
N THR A 244 -8.12 8.10 -8.80
CA THR A 244 -8.53 9.31 -8.06
C THR A 244 -10.05 9.48 -8.07
N PRO A 245 -10.62 10.27 -7.15
CA PRO A 245 -12.01 10.72 -7.27
C PRO A 245 -12.27 11.51 -8.56
N PRO A 246 -13.55 11.73 -8.92
CA PRO A 246 -13.96 12.57 -10.05
C PRO A 246 -13.32 13.97 -10.03
N SER A 247 -12.97 14.48 -8.84
CA SER A 247 -12.26 15.74 -8.65
C SER A 247 -11.00 15.89 -9.51
N TYR A 248 -10.30 14.79 -9.76
CA TYR A 248 -9.07 14.73 -10.56
C TYR A 248 -9.25 13.92 -11.85
N GLY A 249 -10.49 13.84 -12.35
CA GLY A 249 -10.83 13.21 -13.62
C GLY A 249 -10.73 11.69 -13.63
N CYS A 250 -10.90 11.04 -12.48
CA CYS A 250 -10.77 9.57 -12.35
C CYS A 250 -9.44 9.06 -12.92
N THR A 251 -8.35 9.80 -12.67
CA THR A 251 -7.02 9.46 -13.15
C THR A 251 -6.50 8.22 -12.44
N THR A 252 -6.10 7.21 -13.21
CA THR A 252 -5.41 6.03 -12.68
C THR A 252 -3.92 6.31 -12.54
N VAL A 253 -3.37 5.96 -11.38
CA VAL A 253 -1.94 6.03 -11.07
C VAL A 253 -1.51 4.63 -10.64
N SER A 254 -0.52 4.08 -11.31
CA SER A 254 0.02 2.76 -10.99
C SER A 254 1.53 2.80 -10.75
N VAL A 255 1.97 1.95 -9.84
CA VAL A 255 3.37 1.68 -9.52
C VAL A 255 3.52 0.19 -9.29
N GLY A 256 4.51 -0.44 -9.92
CA GLY A 256 4.76 -1.86 -9.74
C GLY A 256 6.18 -2.25 -10.07
N ALA A 257 6.58 -3.42 -9.61
CA ALA A 257 7.87 -4.01 -9.91
C ALA A 257 7.84 -5.53 -9.88
N ILE A 258 8.80 -6.13 -10.56
CA ILE A 258 9.20 -7.52 -10.40
C ILE A 258 10.66 -7.53 -10.01
N ALA A 259 10.99 -8.27 -8.96
CA ALA A 259 12.33 -8.35 -8.41
C ALA A 259 12.71 -9.79 -8.09
N ARG A 260 14.02 -10.01 -7.99
CA ARG A 260 14.64 -11.25 -7.50
C ARG A 260 15.84 -10.87 -6.65
N ASN A 261 16.48 -11.84 -6.01
CA ASN A 261 17.62 -11.53 -5.13
C ASN A 261 18.71 -10.75 -5.90
N GLY A 262 19.07 -9.58 -5.37
CA GLY A 262 20.07 -8.66 -5.91
C GLY A 262 19.64 -7.83 -7.12
N ASP A 263 18.38 -7.91 -7.56
CA ASP A 263 17.99 -7.37 -8.88
C ASP A 263 16.52 -6.92 -8.97
N ILE A 264 16.29 -5.76 -9.58
CA ILE A 264 14.98 -5.33 -10.08
C ILE A 264 14.90 -5.74 -11.55
N VAL A 265 14.00 -6.66 -11.89
CA VAL A 265 13.79 -7.14 -13.26
C VAL A 265 13.11 -6.07 -14.10
N VAL A 266 12.06 -5.46 -13.55
CA VAL A 266 11.35 -4.31 -14.12
C VAL A 266 10.68 -3.54 -12.98
N ALA A 267 10.63 -2.21 -13.08
CA ALA A 267 9.85 -1.36 -12.19
C ALA A 267 9.39 -0.08 -12.91
N GLY A 268 8.28 0.50 -12.46
CA GLY A 268 7.76 1.76 -12.98
C GLY A 268 6.24 1.85 -12.89
N CYS A 269 5.65 2.58 -13.82
CA CYS A 269 4.19 2.85 -13.88
C CYS A 269 3.47 2.08 -15.00
N SER A 270 4.09 1.05 -15.56
CA SER A 270 3.53 0.23 -16.64
C SER A 270 2.99 -1.09 -16.09
N CYS A 271 2.07 -0.99 -15.14
CA CYS A 271 1.35 -2.11 -14.56
C CYS A 271 -0.13 -1.79 -14.43
N HIS A 272 -0.98 -2.82 -14.42
CA HIS A 272 -2.43 -2.67 -14.35
C HIS A 272 -3.10 -3.87 -13.67
N ALA A 273 -4.14 -3.59 -12.88
CA ALA A 273 -5.00 -4.59 -12.29
C ALA A 273 -6.42 -4.52 -12.89
N GLU A 274 -6.82 -5.60 -13.54
CA GLU A 274 -8.15 -5.76 -14.14
C GLU A 274 -9.00 -6.72 -13.29
N HIS A 275 -10.17 -6.26 -12.84
CA HIS A 275 -11.20 -7.12 -12.24
C HIS A 275 -11.99 -7.80 -13.37
N VAL A 276 -11.47 -8.93 -13.85
CA VAL A 276 -12.02 -9.69 -15.00
C VAL A 276 -13.48 -10.08 -14.76
N THR A 277 -13.80 -10.51 -13.53
CA THR A 277 -15.16 -10.73 -13.09
C THR A 277 -15.35 -10.21 -11.67
N THR A 278 -16.57 -9.82 -11.35
CA THR A 278 -16.98 -9.34 -10.03
C THR A 278 -18.23 -10.07 -9.55
N LYS A 279 -18.44 -10.07 -8.25
CA LYS A 279 -19.66 -10.55 -7.57
C LYS A 279 -20.21 -9.45 -6.67
N GLY A 280 -21.49 -9.53 -6.32
CA GLY A 280 -22.09 -8.59 -5.37
C GLY A 280 -21.68 -8.91 -3.92
N ASP A 281 -21.71 -7.91 -3.06
CA ASP A 281 -21.57 -8.05 -1.61
C ASP A 281 -22.95 -7.93 -0.95
N SER A 282 -23.21 -8.68 0.12
CA SER A 282 -24.49 -8.63 0.85
C SER A 282 -24.60 -7.44 1.81
N GLU A 283 -23.49 -6.77 2.13
CA GLU A 283 -23.43 -5.70 3.15
C GLU A 283 -23.28 -4.29 2.54
N ASN A 284 -22.97 -4.22 1.24
CA ASN A 284 -22.75 -2.98 0.49
C ASN A 284 -22.92 -3.23 -1.02
N ASP A 285 -22.88 -2.14 -1.79
CA ASP A 285 -23.12 -2.17 -3.24
C ASP A 285 -21.83 -2.23 -4.09
N TRP A 286 -20.67 -2.48 -3.46
CA TRP A 286 -19.40 -2.60 -4.19
C TRP A 286 -19.36 -3.89 -5.01
N LYS A 287 -18.73 -3.78 -6.18
CA LYS A 287 -18.46 -4.91 -7.07
C LYS A 287 -17.21 -5.63 -6.57
N GLU A 288 -17.39 -6.56 -5.64
CA GLU A 288 -16.30 -7.38 -5.10
C GLU A 288 -15.59 -8.16 -6.23
N PRO A 289 -14.27 -8.04 -6.38
CA PRO A 289 -13.52 -8.83 -7.36
C PRO A 289 -13.64 -10.34 -7.13
N ALA A 290 -13.86 -11.10 -8.21
CA ALA A 290 -13.93 -12.56 -8.19
C ALA A 290 -12.80 -13.21 -9.00
N LYS A 291 -12.44 -12.62 -10.16
CA LYS A 291 -11.29 -13.02 -10.97
C LYS A 291 -10.44 -11.79 -11.27
N VAL A 292 -9.12 -11.94 -11.20
CA VAL A 292 -8.17 -10.84 -11.46
C VAL A 292 -7.23 -11.18 -12.61
N LYS A 293 -6.79 -10.13 -13.29
CA LYS A 293 -5.63 -10.13 -14.17
C LYS A 293 -4.71 -8.98 -13.80
N LEU A 294 -3.49 -9.31 -13.37
CA LEU A 294 -2.45 -8.38 -12.99
C LEU A 294 -1.36 -8.42 -14.05
N THR A 295 -0.97 -7.26 -14.56
CA THR A 295 0.03 -7.16 -15.65
C THR A 295 1.14 -6.19 -15.29
N TRP A 296 2.35 -6.51 -15.76
CA TRP A 296 3.50 -5.63 -15.74
C TRP A 296 4.14 -5.64 -17.12
N SER A 297 4.62 -4.48 -17.55
CA SER A 297 5.40 -4.33 -18.77
C SER A 297 6.46 -3.27 -18.58
N GLY A 298 7.51 -3.32 -19.38
CA GLY A 298 8.54 -2.28 -19.36
C GLY A 298 9.83 -2.74 -20.03
N VAL A 299 10.91 -2.05 -19.68
CA VAL A 299 12.25 -2.35 -20.18
C VAL A 299 13.12 -2.67 -18.98
N GLY A 300 13.66 -3.89 -18.95
CA GLY A 300 14.58 -4.35 -17.93
C GLY A 300 16.03 -4.02 -18.25
N LYS A 301 16.96 -4.70 -17.58
CA LYS A 301 18.40 -4.60 -17.86
C LYS A 301 18.72 -4.91 -19.33
N ASP A 302 19.78 -4.30 -19.82
CA ASP A 302 20.26 -4.41 -21.20
C ASP A 302 19.22 -4.03 -22.29
N ASN A 303 18.26 -3.17 -21.93
CA ASN A 303 17.14 -2.77 -22.79
C ASN A 303 16.25 -3.93 -23.27
N LYS A 304 16.19 -5.04 -22.53
CA LYS A 304 15.31 -6.16 -22.87
C LYS A 304 13.86 -5.81 -22.50
N PRO A 305 12.89 -6.04 -23.40
CA PRO A 305 11.48 -5.89 -23.06
C PRO A 305 11.10 -6.91 -21.99
N VAL A 306 10.30 -6.48 -21.01
CA VAL A 306 9.76 -7.35 -19.96
C VAL A 306 8.25 -7.31 -20.02
N GLU A 307 7.61 -8.48 -20.00
CA GLU A 307 6.18 -8.64 -19.87
C GLU A 307 5.89 -9.69 -18.79
N ALA A 308 4.87 -9.44 -17.97
CA ALA A 308 4.47 -10.40 -16.96
C ALA A 308 2.97 -10.37 -16.66
N LEU A 309 2.48 -11.50 -16.18
CA LEU A 309 1.07 -11.77 -15.97
C LEU A 309 0.87 -12.65 -14.72
N ILE A 310 -0.08 -12.26 -13.87
CA ILE A 310 -0.75 -13.14 -12.92
C ILE A 310 -2.24 -13.07 -13.24
N GLU A 311 -2.87 -14.21 -13.51
CA GLU A 311 -4.31 -14.26 -13.80
C GLU A 311 -4.94 -15.48 -13.12
N GLY A 312 -6.10 -15.28 -12.50
CA GLY A 312 -6.90 -16.37 -11.95
C GLY A 312 -7.97 -15.89 -10.98
N ASP A 313 -8.70 -16.85 -10.44
CA ASP A 313 -9.77 -16.61 -9.48
C ASP A 313 -9.21 -16.21 -8.11
N TYR A 314 -9.84 -15.22 -7.48
CA TYR A 314 -9.50 -14.80 -6.13
C TYR A 314 -10.03 -15.74 -5.04
N GLU A 315 -10.79 -16.77 -5.42
CA GLU A 315 -11.46 -17.69 -4.51
C GLU A 315 -12.37 -16.96 -3.51
N ASP A 316 -12.50 -17.54 -2.31
CA ASP A 316 -13.14 -16.88 -1.18
C ASP A 316 -12.17 -15.81 -0.62
N ARG A 317 -12.69 -14.61 -0.38
CA ARG A 317 -11.92 -13.55 0.28
C ARG A 317 -11.46 -14.02 1.67
N LEU A 318 -10.27 -13.59 2.09
CA LEU A 318 -9.80 -13.76 3.46
C LEU A 318 -10.60 -12.88 4.42
N ASP A 319 -10.73 -11.60 4.07
CA ASP A 319 -11.38 -10.62 4.94
C ASP A 319 -12.07 -9.52 4.12
N ARG A 320 -12.98 -8.80 4.78
CA ARG A 320 -13.58 -7.56 4.31
C ARG A 320 -13.59 -6.55 5.45
N ILE A 321 -12.70 -5.58 5.38
CA ILE A 321 -12.52 -4.54 6.40
C ILE A 321 -13.47 -3.39 6.10
N ASP A 322 -14.35 -3.06 7.06
CA ASP A 322 -15.08 -1.80 7.09
C ASP A 322 -14.16 -0.70 7.61
N VAL A 323 -13.65 0.16 6.73
CA VAL A 323 -12.70 1.21 7.14
C VAL A 323 -13.35 2.17 8.13
N MET A 324 -14.65 2.43 8.01
CA MET A 324 -15.35 3.27 8.97
C MET A 324 -15.49 2.59 10.32
N ALA A 325 -15.53 1.26 10.42
CA ALA A 325 -15.50 0.60 11.73
C ALA A 325 -14.17 0.88 12.46
N GLU A 326 -13.05 0.87 11.72
CA GLU A 326 -11.68 1.00 12.26
C GLU A 326 -11.24 2.45 12.57
N VAL A 327 -11.87 3.46 11.94
CA VAL A 327 -11.47 4.86 12.15
C VAL A 327 -11.85 5.35 13.57
N PRO A 328 -10.92 6.00 14.31
CA PRO A 328 -11.20 6.55 15.63
C PRO A 328 -12.38 7.54 15.64
N GLY A 329 -13.20 7.50 16.70
CA GLY A 329 -14.44 8.26 16.77
C GLY A 329 -14.30 9.78 16.62
N PHE A 330 -13.17 10.38 17.01
CA PHE A 330 -12.94 11.81 16.83
C PHE A 330 -12.66 12.17 15.35
N VAL A 331 -12.00 11.29 14.60
CA VAL A 331 -11.75 11.48 13.17
C VAL A 331 -13.09 11.48 12.44
N LYS A 332 -13.98 10.51 12.74
CA LYS A 332 -15.35 10.43 12.17
C LYS A 332 -16.13 11.74 12.27
N LYS A 333 -15.95 12.50 13.36
CA LYS A 333 -16.60 13.80 13.58
C LYS A 333 -16.03 14.92 12.70
N ILE A 334 -14.75 14.84 12.34
CA ILE A 334 -14.03 15.85 11.53
C ILE A 334 -14.21 15.59 10.04
N VAL A 335 -14.29 14.32 9.61
CA VAL A 335 -14.48 13.97 8.19
C VAL A 335 -15.89 14.30 7.67
N GLY A 336 -16.74 14.90 8.50
CA GLY A 336 -18.05 15.44 8.12
C GLY A 336 -18.81 14.48 7.23
N ALA A 337 -19.05 13.25 7.69
CA ALA A 337 -19.70 12.17 6.97
C ALA A 337 -19.40 12.17 5.45
N ALA A 338 -18.48 11.32 5.02
CA ALA A 338 -18.61 10.73 3.67
C ALA A 338 -19.96 9.98 3.63
N VAL A 339 -21.06 10.72 3.45
CA VAL A 339 -22.43 10.22 3.58
C VAL A 339 -22.63 9.26 2.42
N GLY A 340 -22.64 7.97 2.72
CA GLY A 340 -23.08 6.92 1.81
C GLY A 340 -21.98 6.02 1.23
N THR A 341 -20.71 6.41 1.24
CA THR A 341 -19.70 5.70 0.42
C THR A 341 -19.03 4.48 1.09
N LYS A 342 -19.56 3.99 2.21
CA LYS A 342 -19.08 2.84 3.03
C LYS A 342 -17.74 2.24 2.54
N PRO A 343 -16.58 2.81 2.93
CA PRO A 343 -15.30 2.37 2.42
C PRO A 343 -14.96 0.95 2.90
N TYR A 344 -14.66 0.06 1.97
CA TYR A 344 -14.29 -1.33 2.25
C TYR A 344 -12.96 -1.71 1.61
N ILE A 345 -12.22 -2.59 2.30
CA ILE A 345 -11.05 -3.28 1.76
C ILE A 345 -11.35 -4.77 1.72
N TYR A 346 -11.34 -5.35 0.53
CA TYR A 346 -11.41 -6.79 0.33
C TYR A 346 -10.01 -7.36 0.24
N GLN A 347 -9.74 -8.43 0.99
CA GLN A 347 -8.42 -9.07 1.04
C GLN A 347 -8.48 -10.51 0.55
N TYR A 348 -7.50 -10.92 -0.25
CA TYR A 348 -7.48 -12.22 -0.91
C TYR A 348 -6.12 -12.90 -0.78
N MET A 349 -6.13 -14.23 -0.71
CA MET A 349 -4.95 -15.07 -0.87
C MET A 349 -5.38 -16.44 -1.42
N PRO A 350 -5.50 -16.59 -2.75
CA PRO A 350 -5.89 -17.85 -3.37
C PRO A 350 -4.93 -18.98 -2.99
N ARG A 351 -5.47 -20.08 -2.47
CA ARG A 351 -4.68 -21.23 -1.99
C ARG A 351 -5.20 -22.57 -2.43
N LYS A 352 -6.47 -22.70 -2.83
CA LYS A 352 -7.01 -23.94 -3.41
C LYS A 352 -6.43 -24.17 -4.81
N THR A 353 -6.31 -23.09 -5.58
CA THR A 353 -5.71 -22.99 -6.92
C THR A 353 -4.69 -21.85 -6.90
N PRO A 354 -3.46 -22.11 -6.42
CA PRO A 354 -2.42 -21.08 -6.32
C PRO A 354 -2.15 -20.42 -7.67
N LEU A 355 -2.03 -19.10 -7.66
CA LEU A 355 -1.74 -18.32 -8.86
C LEU A 355 -0.24 -18.38 -9.21
N SER A 356 0.07 -18.18 -10.49
CA SER A 356 1.44 -18.21 -11.00
C SER A 356 1.80 -16.94 -11.75
N LEU A 357 3.01 -16.44 -11.50
CA LEU A 357 3.66 -15.39 -12.28
C LEU A 357 4.19 -15.99 -13.57
N LYS A 358 3.69 -15.50 -14.71
CA LYS A 358 4.31 -15.71 -16.02
C LYS A 358 5.17 -14.50 -16.34
N LEU A 359 6.43 -14.70 -16.69
CA LEU A 359 7.41 -13.65 -16.91
C LEU A 359 8.21 -13.94 -18.19
N LYS A 360 8.23 -12.97 -19.10
CA LYS A 360 8.99 -12.99 -20.36
C LYS A 360 9.98 -11.82 -20.37
N VAL A 361 11.26 -12.12 -20.62
CA VAL A 361 12.34 -11.12 -20.67
C VAL A 361 13.09 -11.27 -22.00
N GLY A 362 12.89 -10.34 -22.93
CA GLY A 362 13.45 -10.42 -24.29
C GLY A 362 13.16 -11.77 -24.96
N ASP A 363 14.19 -12.37 -25.54
CA ASP A 363 14.07 -13.67 -26.22
C ASP A 363 14.24 -14.87 -25.27
N GLU A 364 14.45 -14.65 -23.98
CA GLU A 364 14.62 -15.74 -23.00
C GLU A 364 13.34 -16.58 -22.86
N PRO A 365 13.43 -17.88 -22.54
CA PRO A 365 12.24 -18.71 -22.31
C PRO A 365 11.31 -18.10 -21.25
N GLU A 366 9.99 -18.20 -21.46
CA GLU A 366 9.01 -17.73 -20.47
C GLU A 366 9.18 -18.52 -19.17
N ILE A 367 9.27 -17.79 -18.06
CA ILE A 367 9.29 -18.35 -16.72
C ILE A 367 7.85 -18.41 -16.23
N THR A 368 7.42 -19.55 -15.71
CA THR A 368 6.17 -19.68 -14.93
C THR A 368 6.51 -20.11 -13.52
N GLU A 369 6.09 -19.32 -12.55
CA GLU A 369 6.41 -19.54 -11.14
C GLU A 369 5.17 -19.41 -10.26
N THR A 370 4.82 -20.49 -9.55
CA THR A 370 3.75 -20.49 -8.55
C THR A 370 4.26 -19.90 -7.23
N GLY A 371 3.43 -19.12 -6.56
CA GLY A 371 3.79 -18.46 -5.30
C GLY A 371 2.57 -17.95 -4.54
N ALA A 372 2.83 -17.37 -3.37
CA ALA A 372 1.79 -16.73 -2.58
C ALA A 372 1.42 -15.38 -3.21
N VAL A 373 0.14 -15.18 -3.52
CA VAL A 373 -0.40 -13.88 -3.94
C VAL A 373 -1.29 -13.37 -2.83
N PHE A 374 -0.90 -12.28 -2.17
CA PHE A 374 -1.79 -11.50 -1.34
C PHE A 374 -2.29 -10.30 -2.15
N SER A 375 -3.58 -10.02 -2.11
CA SER A 375 -4.15 -8.89 -2.85
C SER A 375 -5.22 -8.16 -2.06
N GLU A 376 -5.33 -6.85 -2.30
CA GLU A 376 -6.35 -6.00 -1.73
C GLU A 376 -7.07 -5.23 -2.83
N ALA A 377 -8.38 -5.12 -2.72
CA ALA A 377 -9.20 -4.21 -3.51
C ALA A 377 -9.92 -3.26 -2.56
N THR A 378 -9.62 -1.97 -2.65
CA THR A 378 -10.23 -0.94 -1.81
C THR A 378 -11.21 -0.11 -2.62
N PHE A 379 -12.36 0.16 -2.04
CA PHE A 379 -13.36 1.07 -2.58
C PHE A 379 -13.71 2.10 -1.51
N ILE A 380 -13.67 3.38 -1.87
CA ILE A 380 -13.82 4.52 -0.95
C ILE A 380 -14.97 5.42 -1.38
N THR A 381 -15.02 5.75 -2.67
CA THR A 381 -16.08 6.56 -3.30
C THR A 381 -16.30 6.06 -4.73
N ASP A 382 -17.44 6.41 -5.33
CA ASP A 382 -17.65 6.11 -6.74
C ASP A 382 -16.57 6.75 -7.61
N SER A 383 -16.14 6.01 -8.63
CA SER A 383 -15.16 6.43 -9.64
C SER A 383 -15.77 6.56 -11.03
N GLU A 384 -17.10 6.47 -11.14
CA GLU A 384 -17.79 6.71 -12.41
C GLU A 384 -17.75 8.22 -12.73
N PRO A 385 -17.42 8.61 -13.98
CA PRO A 385 -17.52 10.00 -14.39
C PRO A 385 -18.96 10.46 -14.21
N VAL A 386 -19.16 11.60 -13.55
CA VAL A 386 -20.47 12.25 -13.53
C VAL A 386 -20.81 12.60 -14.97
N ALA A 387 -21.87 12.01 -15.52
CA ALA A 387 -22.36 12.38 -16.84
C ALA A 387 -22.56 13.90 -16.89
N GLU A 388 -21.93 14.57 -17.85
CA GLU A 388 -22.22 15.98 -18.13
C GLU A 388 -23.70 16.08 -18.53
N ASN A 389 -24.52 16.65 -17.65
CA ASN A 389 -25.89 17.07 -17.97
C ASN A 389 -25.88 18.47 -18.57
#